data_AF-I0AIS8-F1
#
_entry.id   AF-I0AIS8-F1
#
_cell.length_a   1.000
_cell.length_b   1.000
_cell.length_c   1.000
_cell.angle_alpha   90.00
_cell.angle_beta   90.00
_cell.angle_gamma   90.00
#
_symmetry.space_group_name_H-M   'P 1'
#
loop_
_entity.id
_entity.type
_entity.pdbx_description
1 polymer ?
#
loop_
_entity_poly.entity_id
_entity_poly.type
_entity_poly.pdbx_seq_one_letter_code
_entity_poly.pdbx_strand_id
1 'polypeptide(L)'
;MRPIYLYIDKYGITRKVAVDLAYLFPHKQIRLPKWEFEEGLYLRYLPDLKDHSKIEKYFLTRDKILNEDNNFYYFAFPFKYEQVSEVSV
;
A
#
# COMPACT_ATOMS: atom_id res chain seq x y z
N MET A 1 2.70 14.04 -9.63
CA MET A 1 2.16 12.77 -9.09
C MET A 1 2.09 12.88 -7.59
N ARG A 2 0.98 12.50 -6.97
CA ARG A 2 0.80 12.51 -5.50
C ARG A 2 1.40 11.23 -4.89
N PRO A 3 1.99 11.29 -3.68
CA PRO A 3 2.55 10.12 -3.02
C PRO A 3 1.47 9.12 -2.61
N ILE A 4 1.79 7.82 -2.65
CA ILE A 4 1.00 6.75 -2.05
C ILE A 4 1.74 6.25 -0.82
N TYR A 5 1.01 6.01 0.26
CA TYR A 5 1.55 5.48 1.51
C TYR A 5 0.90 4.16 1.88
N LEU A 6 1.72 3.26 2.38
CA LEU A 6 1.29 2.13 3.18
C LEU A 6 1.24 2.58 4.64
N TYR A 7 0.32 2.02 5.39
CA TYR A 7 0.07 2.38 6.78
C TYR A 7 0.31 1.16 7.65
N ILE A 8 0.82 1.41 8.85
CA ILE A 8 0.87 0.42 9.90
C ILE A 8 0.44 1.07 11.22
N ASP A 9 -0.52 0.44 11.89
CA ASP A 9 -1.03 0.89 13.17
C ASP A 9 -0.39 0.03 14.26
N LYS A 10 0.50 0.60 15.08
CA LYS A 10 1.21 -0.12 16.14
C LYS A 10 1.35 0.74 17.38
N TYR A 11 1.03 0.19 18.55
CA TYR A 11 1.09 0.90 19.84
C TYR A 11 0.32 2.24 19.85
N GLY A 12 -0.80 2.32 19.14
CA GLY A 12 -1.59 3.56 19.03
C GLY A 12 -0.99 4.62 18.09
N ILE A 13 0.11 4.33 17.41
CA ILE A 13 0.76 5.21 16.44
C ILE A 13 0.58 4.64 15.04
N THR A 14 0.11 5.47 14.11
CA THR A 14 0.06 5.15 12.68
C THR A 14 1.33 5.64 12.00
N ARG A 15 2.15 4.72 11.49
CA ARG A 15 3.32 5.06 10.66
C ARG A 15 2.96 4.95 9.17
N LYS A 16 3.63 5.75 8.35
CA LYS A 16 3.47 5.78 6.90
C LYS A 16 4.78 5.32 6.24
N VAL A 17 4.67 4.40 5.28
CA VAL A 17 5.78 3.93 4.43
C VAL A 17 5.49 4.38 3.01
N ALA A 18 6.41 5.11 2.39
CA ALA A 18 6.21 5.64 1.05
C ALA A 18 6.34 4.53 0.00
N VAL A 19 5.38 4.43 -0.92
CA VAL A 19 5.46 3.49 -2.03
C VAL A 19 6.32 4.09 -3.13
N ASP A 20 7.21 3.27 -3.68
CA ASP A 20 7.98 3.62 -4.88
C ASP A 20 7.06 3.69 -6.11
N LEU A 21 6.60 4.90 -6.41
CA LEU A 21 5.72 5.17 -7.55
C LEU A 21 6.40 4.95 -8.91
N ALA A 22 7.73 5.12 -8.99
CA ALA A 22 8.46 4.94 -10.24
C ALA A 22 8.44 3.46 -10.66
N TYR A 23 8.45 2.54 -9.69
CA TYR A 23 8.24 1.12 -9.94
C TYR A 23 6.76 0.75 -10.08
N LEU A 24 5.90 1.33 -9.25
CA LEU A 24 4.47 0.99 -9.18
C LEU A 24 3.75 1.13 -10.53
N PHE A 25 3.91 2.26 -11.23
CA PHE A 25 3.16 2.54 -12.45
C PHE A 25 3.49 1.62 -13.65
N PRO A 26 4.76 1.39 -14.03
CA PRO A 26 5.09 0.51 -15.13
C PRO A 26 4.81 -0.96 -14.82
N HIS A 27 4.99 -1.39 -13.56
CA HIS A 27 4.88 -2.81 -13.19
C HIS A 27 3.53 -3.20 -12.57
N LYS A 28 2.70 -2.22 -12.16
CA LYS A 28 1.44 -2.43 -11.42
C LYS A 28 1.65 -3.29 -10.16
N GLN A 29 2.78 -3.09 -9.50
CA GLN A 29 3.21 -3.85 -8.33
C GLN A 29 3.81 -2.94 -7.27
N ILE A 30 3.51 -3.21 -6.00
CA ILE A 30 4.16 -2.53 -4.88
C ILE A 30 5.48 -3.26 -4.64
N ARG A 31 6.59 -2.56 -4.87
CA ARG A 31 7.93 -3.00 -4.45
C ARG A 31 8.20 -2.45 -3.06
N LEU A 32 8.31 -3.33 -2.07
CA LEU A 32 8.52 -2.98 -0.67
C LEU A 32 9.87 -3.52 -0.19
N PRO A 33 10.77 -2.69 0.35
CA PRO A 33 12.00 -3.19 0.95
C PRO A 33 11.70 -4.16 2.10
N LYS A 34 12.42 -5.29 2.16
CA LYS A 34 12.18 -6.34 3.17
C LYS A 34 12.29 -5.83 4.61
N TRP A 35 13.14 -4.83 4.85
CA TRP A 35 13.33 -4.20 6.16
C TRP A 35 12.22 -3.23 6.56
N GLU A 36 11.40 -2.78 5.61
CA GLU A 36 10.19 -1.97 5.89
C GLU A 36 8.93 -2.83 6.03
N PHE A 37 9.02 -4.13 5.70
CA PHE A 37 7.89 -5.05 5.83
C PHE A 37 7.65 -5.40 7.31
N GLU A 38 6.44 -5.10 7.76
CA GLU A 38 5.94 -5.46 9.08
C GLU A 38 4.54 -6.09 8.94
N GLU A 39 4.22 -7.06 9.79
CA GLU A 39 2.87 -7.62 9.79
C GLU A 39 1.83 -6.55 10.17
N GLY A 40 0.71 -6.53 9.44
CA GLY A 40 -0.32 -5.51 9.59
C GLY A 40 -0.12 -4.28 8.72
N LEU A 41 0.87 -4.27 7.80
CA LEU A 41 0.98 -3.24 6.78
C LEU A 41 -0.25 -3.28 5.84
N TYR A 42 -0.84 -2.11 5.56
CA TYR A 42 -2.01 -2.03 4.70
C TYR A 42 -2.01 -0.79 3.83
N LEU A 43 -2.69 -0.89 2.70
CA LEU A 43 -3.02 0.21 1.82
C LEU A 43 -4.46 0.65 2.10
N ARG A 44 -4.71 1.96 2.18
CA ARG A 44 -6.08 2.50 2.23
C ARG A 44 -6.58 2.68 0.81
N TYR A 45 -7.80 2.22 0.54
CA TYR A 45 -8.42 2.41 -0.77
C TYR A 45 -9.91 2.75 -0.64
N LEU A 46 -10.41 3.41 -1.67
CA LEU A 46 -11.82 3.72 -1.88
C LEU A 46 -12.44 2.61 -2.76
N PRO A 47 -13.34 1.78 -2.22
CA PRO A 47 -14.02 0.76 -3.03
C PRO A 47 -14.94 1.40 -4.07
N ASP A 48 -15.54 2.55 -3.75
CA ASP A 48 -16.34 3.36 -4.67
C ASP A 48 -15.78 4.79 -4.76
N LEU A 49 -15.42 5.22 -5.97
CA LEU A 49 -14.93 6.57 -6.24
C LEU A 49 -16.00 7.67 -6.08
N LYS A 50 -17.28 7.30 -5.99
CA LYS A 50 -18.37 8.27 -5.74
C LYS A 50 -18.67 8.46 -4.26
N ASP A 51 -18.27 7.51 -3.41
CA ASP A 51 -18.54 7.49 -1.98
C ASP A 51 -17.23 7.52 -1.19
N HIS A 52 -16.70 8.73 -1.01
CA HIS A 52 -15.44 8.96 -0.28
C HIS A 52 -15.57 8.74 1.24
N SER A 53 -16.78 8.45 1.76
CA SER A 53 -16.98 8.17 3.19
C SER A 53 -16.51 6.78 3.60
N LYS A 54 -16.38 5.86 2.63
CA LYS A 54 -15.98 4.48 2.86
C LYS A 54 -14.52 4.29 2.47
N ILE A 55 -13.67 4.13 3.48
CA ILE A 55 -12.27 3.75 3.27
C ILE A 55 -12.07 2.34 3.81
N GLU A 56 -11.51 1.47 2.96
CA GLU A 56 -11.16 0.11 3.32
C GLU A 56 -9.64 -0.09 3.40
N LYS A 57 -9.23 -1.15 4.10
CA LYS A 57 -7.82 -1.51 4.29
C LYS A 57 -7.51 -2.77 3.49
N TYR A 58 -6.58 -2.67 2.55
CA TYR A 58 -5.99 -3.80 1.86
C TYR A 58 -4.67 -4.19 2.51
N PHE A 59 -4.67 -5.28 3.28
CA PHE A 59 -3.48 -5.74 4.00
C PHE A 59 -2.49 -6.44 3.06
N LEU A 60 -1.22 -6.07 3.20
CA LEU A 60 -0.07 -6.73 2.56
C LEU A 60 0.45 -7.79 3.53
N THR A 61 -0.10 -8.99 3.42
CA THR A 61 0.26 -10.15 4.24
C THR A 61 1.24 -11.05 3.50
N ARG A 62 1.97 -11.92 4.22
CA ARG A 62 3.00 -12.78 3.63
C ARG A 62 2.46 -13.71 2.53
N ASP A 63 1.23 -14.17 2.66
CA ASP A 63 0.52 -14.99 1.66
C ASP A 63 0.24 -14.24 0.34
N LYS A 64 0.29 -12.90 0.35
CA LYS A 64 0.07 -12.06 -0.83
C LYS A 64 1.36 -11.61 -1.51
N ILE A 65 2.51 -12.07 -1.03
CA ILE A 65 3.80 -11.84 -1.70
C ILE A 65 3.77 -12.61 -3.02
N LEU A 66 3.81 -11.88 -4.14
CA LEU A 66 3.84 -12.47 -5.48
C LEU A 66 5.22 -13.03 -5.80
N ASN A 67 6.25 -12.29 -5.42
CA ASN A 67 7.64 -12.64 -5.63
C ASN A 67 8.53 -11.90 -4.62
N GLU A 68 9.77 -12.34 -4.48
CA GLU A 68 10.79 -11.67 -3.69
C GLU A 68 12.15 -11.74 -4.37
N ASP A 69 13.00 -10.75 -4.09
CA ASP A 69 14.43 -10.81 -4.39
C ASP A 69 15.25 -10.67 -3.10
N ASN A 70 16.56 -10.42 -3.21
CA ASN A 70 17.42 -10.29 -2.03
C ASN A 70 16.99 -9.15 -1.08
N ASN A 71 16.39 -8.09 -1.61
CA ASN A 71 16.14 -6.85 -0.89
C ASN A 71 14.66 -6.44 -0.82
N PHE A 72 13.80 -6.96 -1.70
CA PHE A 72 12.42 -6.51 -1.87
C PHE A 72 11.40 -7.66 -1.84
N TYR A 73 10.23 -7.36 -1.30
CA TYR A 73 8.99 -8.10 -1.53
C TYR A 73 8.16 -7.38 -2.59
N TYR A 74 7.51 -8.16 -3.47
CA TYR A 74 6.64 -7.65 -4.52
C TYR A 74 5.21 -8.07 -4.25
N PHE A 75 4.30 -7.08 -4.21
CA PHE A 75 2.87 -7.29 -4.01
C PHE A 75 2.09 -6.81 -5.22
N ALA A 76 0.92 -7.42 -5.46
CA ALA A 76 -0.03 -6.92 -6.44
C ALA A 76 -0.50 -5.51 -6.06
N PHE A 77 -0.66 -4.63 -7.05
CA PHE A 77 -1.43 -3.39 -6.90
C PHE A 77 -2.74 -3.51 -7.69
N PRO A 78 -3.81 -4.06 -7.09
CA PRO A 78 -5.06 -4.36 -7.81
C PRO A 78 -5.95 -3.13 -8.01
N PHE A 79 -5.54 -1.96 -7.52
CA PHE A 79 -6.35 -0.75 -7.49
C PHE A 79 -5.94 0.23 -8.59
N LYS A 80 -6.87 1.10 -8.98
CA LYS A 80 -6.53 2.27 -9.77
C LYS A 80 -5.90 3.35 -8.88
N TYR A 81 -5.07 4.20 -9.47
CA TYR A 81 -4.41 5.28 -8.75
C TYR A 81 -5.41 6.22 -8.04
N GLU A 82 -6.56 6.48 -8.67
CA GLU A 82 -7.62 7.34 -8.13
C GLU A 82 -8.31 6.72 -6.91
N GLN A 83 -8.32 5.39 -6.79
CA GLN A 83 -8.89 4.68 -5.64
C GLN A 83 -7.97 4.73 -4.42
N VAL A 84 -6.70 5.04 -4.62
CA VAL A 84 -5.66 5.01 -3.59
C VAL A 84 -5.18 6.43 -3.36
N SER A 85 -6.03 7.27 -2.75
CA SER A 85 -5.63 8.63 -2.37
C SER A 85 -6.51 9.23 -1.26
N GLU A 86 -5.81 9.83 -0.30
CA GLU A 86 -6.20 10.49 0.95
C GLU A 86 -7.14 9.77 1.94
N VAL A 87 -6.56 9.53 3.12
CA VAL A 87 -7.23 9.95 4.37
C VAL A 87 -6.20 10.72 5.19
N SER A 88 -6.00 11.98 4.83
CA SER A 88 -5.73 13.00 5.85
C SER A 88 -7.11 13.38 6.39
N VAL A 89 -7.59 12.65 7.38
CA VAL A 89 -8.61 13.18 8.31
C VAL A 89 -7.85 13.82 9.43
#